data_AF-A0A518C0G3-F1
#
_entry.id   AF-A0A518C0G3-F1
#
_cell.length_a   1.000
_cell.length_b   1.000
_cell.length_c   1.000
_cell.angle_alpha   90.00
_cell.angle_beta   90.00
_cell.angle_gamma   90.00
#
_symmetry.space_group_name_H-M   'P 1'
#
loop_
_entity.id
_entity.type
_entity.pdbx_description
1 polymer ?
#
loop_
_entity_poly.entity_id
_entity_poly.type
_entity_poly.pdbx_seq_one_letter_code
_entity_poly.pdbx_strand_id
1 'polypeptide(L)'
;MTGPGRDGVERLRRGRTPFERFADRAARPLLVVYAPVLVLATHWPGLALPSATPVFQTDKLVHVFAFGFLGWLALHCGFGVRLLGSHGSRLVTTLAVVVFALVDEYTQQFVNRYTGVEDAVANTIGVLTAFLISRPRHQIPRRDVLAWVSRVLNLVITPGLILLFLLPAANPYLIRLAEAVGLSRYGADKPGHLYVGAAWTVLLATAMPAGITRPRLSFLLTVVVMAASAPLIEWAQRGSGRGFEAADVYWHELGLLAALMAWALLAAAQPLLRRVGIGTRTHDR
;
A
#
# COMPACT_ATOMS: atom_id res chain seq x y z
N MET A 1 -17.74 -7.49 -31.07
CA MET A 1 -16.47 -7.06 -30.45
C MET A 1 -15.34 -7.86 -31.08
N THR A 2 -14.59 -7.27 -32.00
CA THR A 2 -13.38 -7.89 -32.56
C THR A 2 -12.31 -7.86 -31.47
N GLY A 3 -11.78 -9.03 -31.12
CA GLY A 3 -10.67 -9.13 -30.17
C GLY A 3 -9.48 -8.27 -30.62
N PRO A 4 -8.59 -7.87 -29.70
CA PRO A 4 -7.40 -7.12 -30.08
C PRO A 4 -6.66 -7.90 -31.16
N GLY A 5 -6.47 -7.29 -32.35
CA GLY A 5 -5.71 -7.88 -33.44
C GLY A 5 -4.32 -8.32 -32.98
N ARG A 6 -3.68 -9.24 -33.70
CA ARG A 6 -2.34 -9.78 -33.37
C ARG A 6 -1.34 -8.69 -32.95
N ASP A 7 -1.39 -7.54 -33.60
CA ASP A 7 -0.57 -6.35 -33.31
C ASP A 7 -0.73 -5.80 -31.89
N GLY A 8 -1.92 -5.91 -31.30
CA GLY A 8 -2.20 -5.49 -29.92
C GLY A 8 -1.49 -6.39 -28.91
N VAL A 9 -1.51 -7.71 -29.13
CA VAL A 9 -0.81 -8.68 -28.27
C VAL A 9 0.70 -8.47 -28.34
N GLU A 10 1.23 -8.16 -29.51
CA GLU A 10 2.66 -7.92 -29.69
C GLU A 10 3.13 -6.61 -29.05
N ARG A 11 2.36 -5.52 -29.16
CA ARG A 11 2.65 -4.27 -28.44
C ARG A 11 2.64 -4.46 -26.93
N LEU A 12 1.71 -5.25 -26.41
CA LEU A 12 1.65 -5.59 -24.98
C LEU A 12 2.86 -6.40 -24.52
N ARG A 13 3.41 -7.27 -25.37
CA ARG A 13 4.64 -8.02 -25.07
C ARG A 13 5.90 -7.14 -25.09
N ARG A 14 5.98 -6.16 -25.99
CA ARG A 14 7.15 -5.26 -26.12
C ARG A 14 7.31 -4.30 -24.94
N GLY A 15 6.24 -4.02 -24.18
CA GLY A 15 6.27 -3.11 -23.03
C GLY A 15 6.89 -3.66 -21.74
N ARG A 16 7.17 -4.97 -21.64
CA ARG A 16 7.72 -5.58 -20.41
C ARG A 16 9.23 -5.45 -20.32
N THR A 17 9.73 -5.17 -19.12
CA THR A 17 11.17 -5.16 -18.84
C THR A 17 11.74 -6.59 -18.90
N PRO A 18 13.05 -6.78 -19.15
CA PRO A 18 13.69 -8.09 -19.06
C PRO A 18 13.45 -8.78 -17.71
N PHE A 19 13.46 -8.00 -16.62
CA PHE A 19 13.20 -8.49 -15.26
C PHE A 19 11.78 -9.02 -15.09
N GLU A 20 10.75 -8.30 -15.56
CA GLU A 20 9.35 -8.77 -15.49
C GLU A 20 9.14 -10.08 -16.26
N ARG A 21 9.79 -10.23 -17.42
CA ARG A 21 9.74 -11.48 -18.20
C ARG A 21 10.42 -12.63 -17.48
N PHE A 22 11.55 -12.37 -16.82
CA PHE A 22 12.23 -13.36 -16.00
C PHE A 22 11.35 -13.77 -14.80
N ALA A 23 10.81 -12.80 -14.06
CA ALA A 23 9.91 -13.01 -12.94
C ALA A 23 8.68 -13.84 -13.34
N ASP A 24 8.00 -13.50 -14.44
CA ASP A 24 6.86 -14.27 -14.94
C ASP A 24 7.21 -15.74 -15.26
N ARG A 25 8.42 -15.99 -15.79
CA ARG A 25 8.89 -17.36 -16.14
C ARG A 25 9.29 -18.15 -14.90
N ALA A 26 9.97 -17.50 -13.96
CA ALA A 26 10.43 -18.10 -12.72
C ALA A 26 9.30 -18.29 -11.71
N ALA A 27 8.23 -17.49 -11.77
CA ALA A 27 7.17 -17.50 -10.76
C ALA A 27 6.51 -18.87 -10.58
N ARG A 28 6.26 -19.60 -11.67
CA ARG A 28 5.64 -20.94 -11.61
C ARG A 28 6.49 -21.98 -10.89
N PRO A 29 7.74 -22.26 -11.33
CA PRO A 29 8.57 -23.21 -10.60
C PRO A 29 8.86 -22.74 -9.18
N LEU A 30 9.08 -21.43 -8.97
CA LEU A 30 9.28 -20.89 -7.62
C LEU A 30 8.05 -21.09 -6.74
N LEU A 31 6.83 -20.87 -7.22
CA LEU A 31 5.63 -21.09 -6.41
C LEU A 31 5.46 -22.55 -6.02
N VAL A 32 5.71 -23.48 -6.95
CA VAL A 32 5.62 -24.94 -6.71
C VAL A 32 6.57 -25.38 -5.61
N VAL A 33 7.76 -24.78 -5.52
CA VAL A 33 8.75 -25.08 -4.46
C VAL A 33 8.48 -24.28 -3.19
N TYR A 34 8.17 -22.99 -3.32
CA TYR A 34 8.04 -22.06 -2.21
C TYR A 34 6.82 -22.32 -1.35
N ALA A 35 5.66 -22.66 -1.94
CA ALA A 35 4.45 -22.89 -1.16
C ALA A 35 4.60 -24.09 -0.19
N PRO A 36 5.11 -25.27 -0.60
CA PRO A 36 5.41 -26.35 0.34
C PRO A 36 6.45 -25.97 1.41
N VAL A 37 7.52 -25.25 1.02
CA VAL A 37 8.54 -24.78 1.98
C VAL A 37 7.91 -23.85 3.01
N LEU A 38 7.01 -22.96 2.59
CA LEU A 38 6.31 -22.04 3.48
C LEU A 38 5.42 -22.80 4.48
N VAL A 39 4.61 -23.75 4.00
CA VAL A 39 3.76 -24.60 4.86
C VAL A 39 4.60 -25.37 5.88
N LEU A 40 5.71 -25.99 5.43
CA LEU A 40 6.60 -26.71 6.34
C LEU A 40 7.25 -25.78 7.38
N ALA A 41 7.59 -24.55 7.00
CA ALA A 41 8.16 -23.57 7.90
C ALA A 41 7.14 -23.08 8.95
N THR A 42 5.90 -22.79 8.54
CA THR A 42 4.84 -22.34 9.46
C THR A 42 4.36 -23.44 10.41
N HIS A 43 4.46 -24.71 9.97
CA HIS A 43 4.09 -25.88 10.76
C HIS A 43 5.26 -26.51 11.53
N TRP A 44 6.45 -25.90 11.52
CA TRP A 44 7.61 -26.46 12.21
C TRP A 44 7.42 -26.41 13.74
N PRO A 45 7.35 -27.55 14.44
CA PRO A 45 7.07 -27.57 15.88
C PRO A 45 8.16 -26.85 16.67
N GLY A 46 7.74 -26.01 17.62
CA GLY A 46 8.67 -25.28 18.50
C GLY A 46 9.51 -24.21 17.80
N LEU A 47 9.20 -23.84 16.55
CA LEU A 47 9.82 -22.68 15.92
C LEU A 47 9.35 -21.42 16.65
N ALA A 48 10.25 -20.80 17.41
CA ALA A 48 10.05 -19.51 18.05
C ALA A 48 10.99 -18.50 17.39
N LEU A 49 10.43 -17.48 16.75
CA LEU A 49 11.24 -16.37 16.24
C LEU A 49 11.58 -15.41 17.38
N PRO A 50 12.81 -14.86 17.44
CA PRO A 50 13.17 -13.87 18.44
C PRO A 50 12.23 -12.66 18.35
N SER A 51 11.50 -12.36 19.43
CA SER A 51 10.74 -11.12 19.55
C SER A 51 11.67 -10.04 20.10
N ALA A 52 12.01 -9.06 19.26
CA ALA A 52 12.93 -7.98 19.66
C ALA A 52 12.33 -7.11 20.77
N THR A 53 11.02 -6.85 20.74
CA THR A 53 10.27 -6.12 21.77
C THR A 53 8.78 -6.50 21.74
N PRO A 54 7.98 -6.20 22.78
CA PRO A 54 6.52 -6.40 22.76
C PRO A 54 5.80 -5.63 21.65
N VAL A 55 6.39 -4.50 21.24
CA VAL A 55 5.84 -3.57 20.25
C VAL A 55 6.24 -3.96 18.82
N PHE A 56 7.47 -4.43 18.64
CA PHE A 56 8.02 -4.83 17.35
C PHE A 56 8.28 -6.34 17.36
N GLN A 57 7.24 -7.07 16.96
CA GLN A 57 7.30 -8.51 16.83
C GLN A 57 7.85 -8.86 15.46
N THR A 58 9.16 -9.13 15.38
CA THR A 58 9.87 -9.51 14.15
C THR A 58 9.19 -10.66 13.41
N ASP A 59 8.56 -11.57 14.16
CA ASP A 59 7.67 -12.62 13.69
C ASP A 59 6.60 -12.09 12.70
N LYS A 60 5.85 -11.04 13.06
CA LYS A 60 4.79 -10.48 12.20
C LYS A 60 5.34 -9.90 10.90
N LEU A 61 6.55 -9.35 10.90
CA LEU A 61 7.19 -8.91 9.67
C LEU A 61 7.56 -10.08 8.77
N VAL A 62 8.07 -11.17 9.35
CA VAL A 62 8.34 -12.41 8.60
C VAL A 62 7.06 -12.91 7.94
N HIS A 63 5.94 -12.92 8.65
CA HIS A 63 4.62 -13.26 8.11
C HIS A 63 4.20 -12.35 6.94
N VAL A 64 4.30 -11.02 7.09
CA VAL A 64 4.01 -10.05 6.00
C VAL A 64 4.86 -10.33 4.77
N PHE A 65 6.17 -10.51 4.93
CA PHE A 65 7.07 -10.73 3.79
C PHE A 65 6.86 -12.11 3.16
N ALA A 66 6.69 -13.16 3.96
CA ALA A 66 6.56 -14.53 3.49
C ALA A 66 5.28 -14.71 2.65
N PHE A 67 4.15 -14.21 3.15
CA PHE A 67 2.87 -14.27 2.45
C PHE A 67 2.74 -13.21 1.36
N GLY A 68 3.42 -12.07 1.49
CA GLY A 68 3.56 -11.09 0.40
C GLY A 68 4.32 -11.67 -0.79
N PHE A 69 5.42 -12.39 -0.55
CA PHE A 69 6.13 -13.08 -1.63
C PHE A 69 5.29 -14.18 -2.27
N LEU A 70 4.53 -14.96 -1.46
CA LEU A 70 3.56 -15.93 -1.98
C LEU A 70 2.52 -15.28 -2.89
N GLY A 71 1.88 -14.19 -2.44
CA GLY A 71 0.90 -13.44 -3.22
C GLY A 71 1.50 -12.88 -4.52
N TRP A 72 2.73 -12.38 -4.46
CA TRP A 72 3.45 -11.88 -5.63
C TRP A 72 3.72 -12.99 -6.66
N LEU A 73 4.20 -14.15 -6.21
CA LEU A 73 4.41 -15.32 -7.07
C LEU A 73 3.09 -15.80 -7.71
N ALA A 74 2.02 -15.88 -6.93
CA ALA A 74 0.71 -16.30 -7.44
C ALA A 74 0.17 -15.36 -8.53
N LEU A 75 0.30 -14.04 -8.34
CA LEU A 75 -0.09 -13.03 -9.32
C LEU A 75 0.78 -13.11 -10.59
N HIS A 76 2.08 -13.40 -10.46
CA HIS A 76 3.01 -13.60 -11.58
C HIS A 76 2.91 -14.98 -12.23
N CYS A 77 2.28 -15.97 -11.61
CA CYS A 77 1.89 -17.19 -12.32
C CYS A 77 0.71 -16.94 -13.25
N GLY A 78 -0.13 -15.97 -12.90
CA GLY A 78 -1.39 -15.66 -13.57
C GLY A 78 -2.31 -16.86 -13.58
N PHE A 79 -2.61 -17.39 -12.38
CA PHE A 79 -3.70 -18.34 -12.19
C PHE A 79 -5.02 -17.66 -12.50
N GLY A 80 -5.30 -17.52 -13.80
CA GLY A 80 -6.43 -16.79 -14.30
C GLY A 80 -7.52 -17.72 -14.77
N VAL A 81 -8.67 -17.62 -14.12
CA VAL A 81 -9.95 -17.97 -14.71
C VAL A 81 -10.09 -17.11 -15.96
N ARG A 82 -9.88 -17.70 -17.16
CA ARG A 82 -9.88 -16.99 -18.45
C ARG A 82 -11.15 -16.15 -18.69
N LEU A 83 -12.21 -16.41 -17.94
CA LEU A 83 -13.52 -15.78 -18.03
C LEU A 83 -13.60 -14.38 -17.38
N LEU A 84 -12.72 -14.03 -16.42
CA LEU A 84 -12.91 -12.84 -15.55
C LEU A 84 -12.10 -11.59 -15.93
N GLY A 85 -11.43 -11.59 -17.09
CA GLY A 85 -10.52 -10.50 -17.47
C GLY A 85 -9.33 -10.34 -16.51
N SER A 86 -8.46 -9.37 -16.76
CA SER A 86 -7.20 -9.22 -16.02
C SER A 86 -7.38 -8.78 -14.57
N HIS A 87 -8.33 -7.88 -14.30
CA HIS A 87 -8.61 -7.40 -12.94
C HIS A 87 -9.35 -8.42 -12.10
N GLY A 88 -10.39 -9.06 -12.65
CA GLY A 88 -11.14 -10.10 -11.97
C GLY A 88 -10.27 -11.31 -11.66
N SER A 89 -9.44 -11.75 -12.62
CA SER A 89 -8.45 -12.81 -12.39
C SER A 89 -7.53 -12.48 -11.22
N ARG A 90 -6.97 -11.27 -11.14
CA ARG A 90 -6.07 -10.88 -10.04
C ARG A 90 -6.77 -10.85 -8.70
N LEU A 91 -8.01 -10.33 -8.65
CA LEU A 91 -8.80 -10.30 -7.43
C LEU A 91 -9.06 -11.73 -6.93
N VAL A 92 -9.51 -12.63 -7.81
CA VAL A 92 -9.74 -14.05 -7.45
C VAL A 92 -8.45 -14.72 -7.00
N THR A 93 -7.32 -14.52 -7.68
CA THR A 93 -6.02 -15.04 -7.23
C THR A 93 -5.67 -14.53 -5.84
N THR A 94 -5.87 -13.23 -5.59
CA THR A 94 -5.55 -12.61 -4.28
C THR A 94 -6.42 -13.20 -3.18
N LEU A 95 -7.73 -13.31 -3.41
CA LEU A 95 -8.66 -13.92 -2.46
C LEU A 95 -8.29 -15.39 -2.18
N ALA A 96 -7.92 -16.15 -3.21
CA ALA A 96 -7.47 -17.53 -3.04
C ALA A 96 -6.21 -17.64 -2.17
N VAL A 97 -5.25 -16.73 -2.34
CA VAL A 97 -4.03 -16.70 -1.52
C VAL A 97 -4.33 -16.23 -0.09
N VAL A 98 -5.25 -15.28 0.12
CA VAL A 98 -5.71 -14.89 1.47
C VAL A 98 -6.36 -16.09 2.15
N VAL A 99 -7.28 -16.80 1.49
CA VAL A 99 -7.90 -18.00 2.04
C VAL A 99 -6.85 -19.07 2.36
N PHE A 100 -5.89 -19.30 1.47
CA PHE A 100 -4.77 -20.20 1.75
C PHE A 100 -4.00 -19.78 3.02
N ALA A 101 -3.70 -18.50 3.17
CA ALA A 101 -2.97 -18.00 4.34
C ALA A 101 -3.75 -18.13 5.66
N LEU A 102 -5.07 -17.95 5.62
CA LEU A 102 -5.94 -18.16 6.78
C LEU A 102 -6.04 -19.65 7.15
N VAL A 103 -6.11 -20.53 6.14
CA VAL A 103 -6.12 -21.98 6.36
C VAL A 103 -4.78 -22.43 6.94
N ASP A 104 -3.66 -21.97 6.38
CA ASP A 104 -2.31 -22.30 6.87
C ASP A 104 -2.13 -21.91 8.35
N GLU A 105 -2.58 -20.71 8.73
CA GLU A 105 -2.54 -20.24 10.13
C GLU A 105 -3.48 -21.05 11.04
N TYR A 106 -4.69 -21.37 10.57
CA TYR A 106 -5.62 -22.19 11.32
C TYR A 106 -5.10 -23.62 11.53
N THR A 107 -4.42 -24.22 10.55
CA THR A 107 -3.94 -25.60 10.67
C THR A 107 -2.72 -25.75 11.57
N GLN A 108 -2.03 -24.67 11.93
CA GLN A 108 -0.90 -24.70 12.87
C GLN A 108 -1.28 -25.28 14.24
N GLN A 109 -2.52 -25.11 14.71
CA GLN A 109 -2.97 -25.70 15.97
C GLN A 109 -2.86 -27.23 16.02
N PHE A 110 -2.86 -27.91 14.86
CA PHE A 110 -2.76 -29.37 14.79
C PHE A 110 -1.31 -29.89 14.91
N VAL A 111 -0.32 -29.00 14.95
CA VAL A 111 1.11 -29.33 15.08
C VAL A 111 1.75 -28.69 16.32
N ASN A 112 0.95 -28.45 17.37
CA ASN A 112 1.37 -27.80 18.62
C ASN A 112 1.97 -26.40 18.40
N ARG A 113 1.47 -25.67 17.40
CA ARG A 113 1.79 -24.25 17.18
C ARG A 113 0.60 -23.40 17.60
N TYR A 114 0.89 -22.17 18.04
CA TYR A 114 -0.14 -21.21 18.41
C TYR A 114 -0.74 -20.58 17.14
N THR A 115 -2.04 -20.67 16.98
CA THR A 115 -2.78 -19.94 15.94
C THR A 115 -3.09 -18.54 16.45
N GLY A 116 -2.47 -17.53 15.85
CA GLY A 116 -2.62 -16.13 16.23
C GLY A 116 -3.52 -15.36 15.25
N VAL A 117 -4.47 -14.58 15.75
CA VAL A 117 -5.25 -13.66 14.90
C VAL A 117 -4.33 -12.60 14.29
N GLU A 118 -3.30 -12.20 15.04
CA GLU A 118 -2.29 -11.24 14.62
C GLU A 118 -1.47 -11.76 13.43
N ASP A 119 -1.18 -13.06 13.38
CA ASP A 119 -0.49 -13.71 12.27
C ASP A 119 -1.37 -13.81 11.03
N ALA A 120 -2.63 -14.19 11.20
CA ALA A 120 -3.61 -14.18 10.12
C ALA A 120 -3.76 -12.78 9.48
N VAL A 121 -3.76 -11.73 10.32
CA VAL A 121 -3.78 -10.33 9.86
C VAL A 121 -2.48 -9.98 9.14
N ALA A 122 -1.31 -10.30 9.70
CA ALA A 122 -0.01 -10.05 9.08
C ALA A 122 0.12 -10.74 7.71
N ASN A 123 -0.32 -12.00 7.61
CA ASN A 123 -0.35 -12.75 6.36
C ASN A 123 -1.22 -12.05 5.30
N THR A 124 -2.43 -11.64 5.70
CA THR A 124 -3.37 -10.95 4.82
C THR A 124 -2.81 -9.62 4.33
N ILE A 125 -2.17 -8.83 5.20
CA ILE A 125 -1.48 -7.59 4.84
C ILE A 125 -0.39 -7.85 3.80
N GLY A 126 0.42 -8.90 3.98
CA GLY A 126 1.42 -9.34 3.01
C GLY A 126 0.81 -9.58 1.62
N VAL A 127 -0.23 -10.41 1.54
CA VAL A 127 -0.90 -10.75 0.28
C VAL A 127 -1.53 -9.52 -0.39
N LEU A 128 -2.20 -8.66 0.37
CA LEU A 128 -2.81 -7.42 -0.15
C LEU A 128 -1.74 -6.43 -0.64
N THR A 129 -0.62 -6.34 0.06
CA THR A 129 0.54 -5.55 -0.38
C THR A 129 1.01 -6.04 -1.74
N ALA A 130 1.20 -7.35 -1.90
CA ALA A 130 1.57 -7.95 -3.18
C ALA A 130 0.57 -7.65 -4.30
N PHE A 131 -0.73 -7.69 -4.00
CA PHE A 131 -1.77 -7.29 -4.95
C PHE A 131 -1.64 -5.84 -5.40
N LEU A 132 -1.47 -4.91 -4.46
CA LEU A 132 -1.43 -3.48 -4.74
C LEU A 132 -0.16 -3.06 -5.49
N ILE A 133 0.98 -3.68 -5.19
CA ILE A 133 2.24 -3.41 -5.90
C ILE A 133 2.32 -4.15 -7.25
N SER A 134 1.62 -5.27 -7.42
CA SER A 134 1.68 -5.99 -8.70
C SER A 134 0.93 -5.19 -9.77
N ARG A 135 1.55 -5.01 -10.94
CA ARG A 135 0.93 -4.29 -12.05
C ARG A 135 0.02 -5.21 -12.85
N PRO A 136 -1.15 -4.74 -13.33
CA PRO A 136 -1.93 -5.51 -14.29
C PRO A 136 -1.11 -5.67 -15.58
N ARG A 137 -1.04 -6.90 -16.10
CA ARG A 137 -0.21 -7.33 -17.25
C ARG A 137 -0.45 -6.60 -18.59
N HIS A 138 -1.37 -5.65 -18.65
CA HIS A 138 -1.91 -5.12 -19.91
C HIS A 138 -1.91 -3.60 -20.08
N GLN A 139 -1.38 -2.79 -19.17
CA GLN A 139 -1.41 -1.33 -19.31
C GLN A 139 -0.18 -0.67 -18.66
N ILE A 140 0.69 -0.02 -19.44
CA ILE A 140 1.60 1.02 -18.90
C ILE A 140 1.85 2.14 -19.92
N PRO A 141 1.22 3.32 -19.78
CA PRO A 141 1.79 4.62 -20.13
C PRO A 141 2.67 5.17 -18.99
N ARG A 142 3.66 6.04 -19.28
CA ARG A 142 4.63 6.63 -18.31
C ARG A 142 4.01 7.23 -17.01
N ARG A 143 2.74 7.65 -17.02
CA ARG A 143 2.03 8.17 -15.82
C ARG A 143 1.77 7.09 -14.75
N ASP A 144 1.88 5.81 -15.08
CA ASP A 144 1.69 4.71 -14.12
C ASP A 144 2.87 4.50 -13.17
N VAL A 145 4.07 4.99 -13.48
CA VAL A 145 5.23 4.79 -12.58
C VAL A 145 5.08 5.62 -11.31
N LEU A 146 4.67 6.88 -11.42
CA LEU A 146 4.46 7.75 -10.24
C LEU A 146 3.32 7.19 -9.38
N ALA A 147 2.19 6.80 -9.99
CA ALA A 147 1.09 6.20 -9.25
C ALA A 147 1.48 4.88 -8.57
N TRP A 148 2.31 4.07 -9.23
CA TRP A 148 2.84 2.85 -8.65
C TRP A 148 3.79 3.12 -7.49
N VAL A 149 4.73 4.05 -7.63
CA VAL A 149 5.63 4.48 -6.54
C VAL A 149 4.80 4.98 -5.37
N SER A 150 3.80 5.84 -5.61
CA SER A 150 2.92 6.33 -4.54
C SER A 150 2.11 5.23 -3.87
N ARG A 151 1.69 4.17 -4.58
CA ARG A 151 1.03 3.01 -3.96
C ARG A 151 1.98 2.22 -3.06
N VAL A 152 3.20 1.97 -3.52
CA VAL A 152 4.25 1.31 -2.73
C VAL A 152 4.59 2.15 -1.50
N LEU A 153 4.76 3.46 -1.69
CA LEU A 153 5.04 4.38 -0.59
C LEU A 153 3.87 4.44 0.39
N ASN A 154 2.60 4.48 -0.04
CA ASN A 154 1.47 4.38 0.90
C ASN A 154 1.50 3.06 1.70
N LEU A 155 1.83 1.93 1.08
CA LEU A 155 1.89 0.65 1.77
C LEU A 155 2.97 0.57 2.84
N VAL A 156 4.06 1.31 2.68
CA VAL A 156 5.19 1.30 3.62
C VAL A 156 5.10 2.47 4.61
N ILE A 157 4.88 3.68 4.09
CA ILE A 157 4.85 4.92 4.87
C ILE A 157 3.58 5.00 5.70
N THR A 158 2.39 4.66 5.19
CA THR A 158 1.15 4.82 5.96
C THR A 158 1.14 3.96 7.22
N PRO A 159 1.44 2.64 7.20
CA PRO A 159 1.56 1.87 8.43
C PRO A 159 2.68 2.38 9.34
N GLY A 160 3.82 2.78 8.76
CA GLY A 160 4.95 3.34 9.52
C GLY A 160 4.58 4.64 10.25
N LEU A 161 3.86 5.55 9.59
CA LEU A 161 3.35 6.79 10.18
C LEU A 161 2.28 6.49 11.24
N ILE A 162 1.33 5.59 10.96
CA ILE A 162 0.34 5.19 11.97
C ILE A 162 1.03 4.63 13.22
N LEU A 163 2.01 3.74 13.06
CA LEU A 163 2.79 3.21 14.18
C LEU A 163 3.58 4.32 14.89
N LEU A 164 4.25 5.21 14.17
CA LEU A 164 4.99 6.33 14.75
C LEU A 164 4.08 7.26 15.58
N PHE A 165 2.82 7.45 15.18
CA PHE A 165 1.88 8.30 15.89
C PHE A 165 1.07 7.56 16.97
N LEU A 166 0.91 6.24 16.88
CA LEU A 166 0.25 5.43 17.91
C LEU A 166 1.19 5.05 19.06
N LEU A 167 2.50 4.92 18.81
CA LEU A 167 3.46 4.47 19.81
C LEU A 167 3.96 5.62 20.69
N PRO A 168 3.71 5.60 22.03
CA PRO A 168 4.21 6.64 22.93
C PRO A 168 5.74 6.82 22.86
N ALA A 169 6.47 5.72 22.62
CA ALA A 169 7.93 5.69 22.50
C ALA A 169 8.47 6.46 21.28
N ALA A 170 7.64 6.72 20.27
CA ALA A 170 8.03 7.48 19.08
C ALA A 170 7.90 9.00 19.26
N ASN A 171 7.18 9.45 20.30
CA ASN A 171 6.92 10.87 20.57
C ASN A 171 8.21 11.72 20.63
N PRO A 172 9.29 11.33 21.34
CA PRO A 172 10.52 12.14 21.44
C PRO A 172 11.19 12.45 20.08
N TYR A 173 11.06 11.56 19.10
CA TYR A 173 11.61 11.78 17.76
C TYR A 173 10.79 12.81 16.98
N LEU A 174 9.47 12.79 17.13
CA LEU A 174 8.58 13.80 16.55
C LEU A 174 8.85 15.18 17.16
N ILE A 175 9.09 15.24 18.48
CA ILE A 175 9.46 16.49 19.17
C ILE A 175 10.75 17.08 18.59
N ARG A 176 11.81 16.28 18.48
CA ARG A 176 13.10 16.75 17.93
C ARG A 176 12.99 17.18 16.48
N LEU A 177 12.18 16.50 15.67
CA LEU A 177 11.92 16.90 14.30
C LEU A 177 11.21 18.26 14.26
N ALA A 178 10.17 18.45 15.08
CA ALA A 178 9.43 19.70 15.18
C ALA A 178 10.33 20.86 15.65
N GLU A 179 11.23 20.62 16.60
CA GLU A 179 12.24 21.57 17.04
C GLU A 179 13.20 21.95 15.90
N ALA A 180 13.71 20.98 15.15
CA ALA A 180 14.64 21.21 14.05
C ALA A 180 14.06 22.07 12.93
N VAL A 181 12.74 22.07 12.75
CA VAL A 181 12.03 22.91 11.75
C VAL A 181 11.37 24.15 12.35
N GLY A 182 11.63 24.47 13.62
CA GLY A 182 11.17 25.71 14.27
C GLY A 182 9.69 25.72 14.69
N LEU A 183 9.09 24.56 14.90
CA LEU A 183 7.64 24.40 15.18
C LEU A 183 7.33 24.02 16.63
N SER A 184 8.33 23.99 17.50
CA SER A 184 8.19 23.64 18.92
C SER A 184 7.18 24.50 19.70
N ARG A 185 6.83 25.69 19.19
CA ARG A 185 5.86 26.62 19.82
C ARG A 185 4.40 26.17 19.72
N TYR A 186 4.07 25.18 18.90
CA TYR A 186 2.69 24.75 18.62
C TYR A 186 2.27 23.44 19.31
N GLY A 187 3.08 22.96 20.26
CA GLY A 187 2.99 21.57 20.73
C GLY A 187 3.77 20.65 19.81
N ALA A 188 4.42 19.64 20.38
CA ALA A 188 5.38 18.81 19.65
C ALA A 188 4.73 17.83 18.65
N ASP A 189 3.43 17.58 18.81
CA ASP A 189 2.63 16.64 18.04
C ASP A 189 1.82 17.33 16.93
N LYS A 190 1.25 18.52 17.17
CA LYS A 190 0.30 19.19 16.25
C LYS A 190 0.86 19.48 14.84
N PRO A 191 2.08 20.01 14.68
CA PRO A 191 2.69 20.14 13.35
C PRO A 191 2.88 18.79 12.65
N GLY A 192 3.14 17.73 13.43
CA GLY A 192 3.21 16.36 12.93
C GLY A 192 1.90 15.90 12.29
N HIS A 193 0.76 16.15 12.96
CA HIS A 193 -0.57 15.84 12.40
C HIS A 193 -0.83 16.59 11.08
N LEU A 194 -0.45 17.87 10.99
CA LEU A 194 -0.59 18.66 9.76
C LEU A 194 0.27 18.12 8.62
N TYR A 195 1.55 17.83 8.86
CA TYR A 195 2.44 17.33 7.81
C TYR A 195 2.07 15.93 7.36
N VAL A 196 1.68 15.06 8.29
CA VAL A 196 1.21 13.71 7.95
C VAL A 196 -0.09 13.79 7.15
N GLY A 197 -1.06 14.60 7.57
CA GLY A 197 -2.30 14.81 6.82
C GLY A 197 -2.03 15.31 5.39
N ALA A 198 -1.14 16.28 5.23
CA ALA A 198 -0.76 16.82 3.91
C ALA A 198 -0.01 15.78 3.05
N ALA A 199 1.03 15.14 3.60
CA ALA A 199 1.84 14.16 2.89
C ALA A 199 1.02 12.93 2.48
N TRP A 200 0.17 12.42 3.38
CA TRP A 200 -0.68 11.27 3.12
C TRP A 200 -1.76 11.60 2.08
N THR A 201 -2.34 12.81 2.13
CA THR A 201 -3.25 13.29 1.07
C THR A 201 -2.58 13.27 -0.30
N VAL A 202 -1.36 13.81 -0.41
CA VAL A 202 -0.60 13.83 -1.68
C VAL A 202 -0.27 12.41 -2.14
N LEU A 203 0.15 11.53 -1.23
CA LEU A 203 0.44 10.13 -1.54
C LEU A 203 -0.80 9.39 -2.02
N LEU A 204 -1.95 9.55 -1.37
CA LEU A 204 -3.19 8.90 -1.74
C LEU A 204 -3.74 9.43 -3.06
N ALA A 205 -3.70 10.76 -3.26
CA ALA A 205 -4.06 11.40 -4.53
C ALA A 205 -3.23 10.86 -5.70
N THR A 206 -1.91 10.78 -5.52
CA THR A 206 -0.99 10.31 -6.56
C THR A 206 -1.10 8.81 -6.80
N ALA A 207 -1.50 8.03 -5.79
CA ALA A 207 -1.81 6.60 -5.94
C ALA A 207 -3.00 6.32 -6.87
N MET A 208 -3.86 7.33 -7.13
CA MET A 208 -5.02 7.22 -8.01
C MET A 208 -5.87 5.99 -7.65
N PRO A 209 -6.57 6.00 -6.50
CA PRO A 209 -7.22 4.80 -5.95
C PRO A 209 -8.29 4.21 -6.88
N ALA A 210 -8.99 5.02 -7.67
CA ALA A 210 -9.92 4.54 -8.70
C ALA A 210 -9.29 4.35 -10.09
N GLY A 211 -7.97 4.50 -10.18
CA GLY A 211 -7.20 4.43 -11.41
C GLY A 211 -7.12 5.77 -12.16
N ILE A 212 -6.19 5.82 -13.12
CA ILE A 212 -5.91 7.01 -13.94
C ILE A 212 -7.05 7.37 -14.90
N THR A 213 -7.89 6.39 -15.25
CA THR A 213 -9.05 6.57 -16.14
C THR A 213 -10.25 7.21 -15.44
N ARG A 214 -10.24 7.29 -14.10
CA ARG A 214 -11.32 7.86 -13.29
C ARG A 214 -10.79 8.92 -12.32
N PRO A 215 -10.16 10.00 -12.82
CA PRO A 215 -9.47 10.98 -11.97
C PRO A 215 -10.41 11.69 -10.99
N ARG A 216 -11.65 11.99 -11.40
CA ARG A 216 -12.66 12.61 -10.52
C ARG A 216 -13.04 11.69 -9.34
N LEU A 217 -13.21 10.39 -9.60
CA LEU A 217 -13.50 9.42 -8.55
C LEU A 217 -12.28 9.20 -7.65
N SER A 218 -11.07 9.14 -8.21
CA SER A 218 -9.82 9.06 -7.44
C SER A 218 -9.64 10.25 -6.50
N PHE A 219 -9.96 11.46 -6.97
CA PHE A 219 -9.98 12.67 -6.15
C PHE A 219 -11.01 12.57 -5.02
N LEU A 220 -12.26 12.25 -5.34
CA LEU A 220 -13.33 12.13 -4.35
C LEU A 220 -12.98 11.09 -3.27
N LEU A 221 -12.48 9.91 -3.68
CA LEU A 221 -12.04 8.87 -2.75
C LEU A 221 -10.90 9.36 -1.85
N THR A 222 -9.94 10.12 -2.40
CA THR A 222 -8.84 10.67 -1.60
C THR A 222 -9.37 11.61 -0.53
N VAL A 223 -10.25 12.56 -0.90
CA VAL A 223 -10.84 13.52 0.05
C VAL A 223 -11.64 12.80 1.13
N VAL A 224 -12.51 11.87 0.74
CA VAL A 224 -13.37 11.13 1.69
C VAL A 224 -12.53 10.28 2.64
N VAL A 225 -11.54 9.54 2.13
CA VAL A 225 -10.68 8.70 2.96
C VAL A 225 -9.87 9.54 3.93
N MET A 226 -9.27 10.65 3.47
CA MET A 226 -8.48 11.52 4.34
C MET A 226 -9.34 12.20 5.41
N ALA A 227 -10.49 12.76 5.05
CA ALA A 227 -11.41 13.40 6.00
C ALA A 227 -12.00 12.41 7.03
N ALA A 228 -12.14 11.13 6.66
CA ALA A 228 -12.56 10.09 7.58
C ALA A 228 -11.40 9.57 8.46
N SER A 229 -10.16 9.67 7.98
CA SER A 229 -9.01 9.03 8.63
C SER A 229 -8.68 9.65 9.99
N ALA A 230 -8.72 10.98 10.13
CA ALA A 230 -8.35 11.63 11.38
C ALA A 230 -9.31 11.31 12.54
N PRO A 231 -10.65 11.42 12.37
CA PRO A 231 -11.59 11.00 13.40
C PRO A 231 -11.46 9.50 13.77
N LEU A 232 -11.19 8.65 12.78
CA LEU A 232 -11.02 7.20 13.01
C LEU A 232 -9.75 6.88 13.79
N ILE A 233 -8.64 7.55 13.48
CA ILE A 233 -7.36 7.39 14.19
C ILE A 233 -7.52 7.84 15.65
N GLU A 234 -8.08 9.03 15.89
CA GLU A 234 -8.32 9.56 17.23
C GLU A 234 -9.29 8.70 18.03
N TRP A 235 -10.32 8.16 17.37
CA TRP A 235 -11.23 7.22 18.01
C TRP A 235 -10.52 5.92 18.42
N ALA A 236 -9.65 5.38 17.55
CA ALA A 236 -8.86 4.19 17.86
C ALA A 236 -7.85 4.42 19.00
N GLN A 237 -7.27 5.62 19.11
CA GLN A 237 -6.35 6.01 20.19
C GLN A 237 -7.00 6.08 21.57
N ARG A 238 -8.34 6.16 21.67
CA ARG A 238 -9.04 6.00 22.95
C ARG A 238 -8.70 4.67 23.62
N GLY A 239 -8.55 3.60 22.82
CA GLY A 239 -8.18 2.27 23.31
C GLY A 239 -6.72 2.16 23.78
N SER A 240 -5.86 3.10 23.40
CA SER A 240 -4.43 3.10 23.77
C SER A 240 -4.11 4.00 24.98
N GLY A 241 -5.14 4.52 25.68
CA GLY A 241 -4.97 5.38 26.85
C GLY A 241 -4.55 6.83 26.53
N ARG A 242 -4.50 7.22 25.26
CA ARG A 242 -4.07 8.56 24.82
C ARG A 242 -5.21 9.59 24.79
N GLY A 243 -6.45 9.15 24.98
CA GLY A 243 -7.63 10.01 24.91
C GLY A 243 -8.09 10.27 23.47
N PHE A 244 -8.97 11.25 23.29
CA PHE A 244 -9.40 11.76 21.99
C PHE A 244 -9.24 13.27 22.02
N GLU A 245 -8.43 13.81 21.13
CA GLU A 245 -8.18 15.24 21.06
C GLU A 245 -8.77 15.82 19.78
N ALA A 246 -9.85 16.60 19.92
CA ALA A 246 -10.46 17.29 18.76
C ALA A 246 -9.48 18.22 18.04
N ALA A 247 -8.47 18.71 18.75
CA ALA A 247 -7.38 19.49 18.18
C ALA A 247 -6.56 18.67 17.15
N ASP A 248 -6.31 17.38 17.40
CA ASP A 248 -5.53 16.54 16.48
C ASP A 248 -6.29 16.22 15.20
N VAL A 249 -7.60 16.00 15.31
CA VAL A 249 -8.49 15.95 14.14
C VAL A 249 -8.36 17.24 13.33
N TYR A 250 -8.48 18.40 13.99
CA TYR A 250 -8.40 19.70 13.33
C TYR A 250 -7.07 19.91 12.58
N TRP A 251 -5.92 19.60 13.20
CA TRP A 251 -4.61 19.75 12.57
C TRP A 251 -4.41 18.79 11.39
N HIS A 252 -4.95 17.58 11.46
CA HIS A 252 -4.93 16.64 10.34
C HIS A 252 -5.78 17.13 9.16
N GLU A 253 -6.98 17.66 9.42
CA GLU A 253 -7.86 18.25 8.40
C GLU A 253 -7.23 19.50 7.76
N LEU A 254 -6.51 20.32 8.53
CA LEU A 254 -5.72 21.42 7.97
C LEU A 254 -4.65 20.91 6.99
N GLY A 255 -4.04 19.75 7.27
CA GLY A 255 -3.11 19.09 6.35
C GLY A 255 -3.77 18.70 5.01
N LEU A 256 -4.97 18.10 5.07
CA LEU A 256 -5.80 17.80 3.89
C LEU A 256 -6.10 19.09 3.10
N LEU A 257 -6.60 20.13 3.77
CA LEU A 257 -6.94 21.41 3.13
C LEU A 257 -5.72 22.06 2.48
N ALA A 258 -4.56 22.07 3.15
CA ALA A 258 -3.32 22.61 2.60
C ALA A 258 -2.89 21.87 1.32
N ALA A 259 -2.98 20.54 1.29
CA ALA A 259 -2.67 19.74 0.11
C ALA A 259 -3.66 20.02 -1.05
N LEU A 260 -4.94 20.16 -0.75
CA LEU A 260 -5.97 20.51 -1.75
C LEU A 260 -5.75 21.92 -2.32
N MET A 261 -5.42 22.90 -1.47
CA MET A 261 -5.10 24.25 -1.91
C MET A 261 -3.85 24.29 -2.79
N ALA A 262 -2.77 23.62 -2.39
CA ALA A 262 -1.56 23.51 -3.20
C ALA A 262 -1.84 22.89 -4.57
N TRP A 263 -2.69 21.85 -4.62
CA TRP A 263 -3.09 21.23 -5.88
C TRP A 263 -3.95 22.17 -6.73
N ALA A 264 -4.91 22.89 -6.14
CA ALA A 264 -5.73 23.87 -6.85
C ALA A 264 -4.87 25.00 -7.46
N LEU A 265 -3.90 25.52 -6.70
CA LEU A 265 -2.95 26.51 -7.17
C LEU A 265 -2.09 25.98 -8.32
N LEU A 266 -1.57 24.75 -8.20
CA LEU A 266 -0.80 24.11 -9.27
C LEU A 266 -1.65 23.94 -10.53
N ALA A 267 -2.92 23.52 -10.39
CA ALA A 267 -3.85 23.36 -11.50
C ALA A 267 -4.16 24.71 -12.18
N ALA A 268 -4.36 25.78 -11.41
CA ALA A 268 -4.56 27.13 -11.92
C ALA A 268 -3.31 27.68 -12.62
N ALA A 269 -2.11 27.29 -12.19
CA ALA A 269 -0.84 27.69 -12.79
C ALA A 269 -0.49 26.90 -14.07
N GLN A 270 -1.08 25.73 -14.31
CA GLN A 270 -0.77 24.88 -15.48
C GLN A 270 -0.83 25.61 -16.83
N PRO A 271 -1.84 26.45 -17.15
CA PRO A 271 -1.88 27.17 -18.41
C PRO A 271 -0.68 28.12 -18.59
N LEU A 272 -0.25 28.77 -17.52
CA LEU A 272 0.91 29.67 -17.54
C LEU A 272 2.21 28.89 -17.70
N LEU A 273 2.37 27.79 -16.94
CA LEU A 273 3.53 26.89 -17.04
C LEU A 273 3.70 26.36 -18.47
N ARG A 274 2.59 25.99 -19.13
CA ARG A 274 2.61 25.57 -20.54
C ARG A 274 3.06 26.67 -21.49
N ARG A 275 2.68 27.93 -21.26
CA ARG A 275 3.11 29.08 -22.10
C ARG A 275 4.62 29.32 -22.02
N VAL A 276 5.25 29.04 -20.88
CA VAL A 276 6.70 29.18 -20.69
C VAL A 276 7.48 27.90 -20.99
N GLY A 277 6.86 26.92 -21.64
CA GLY A 277 7.51 25.66 -22.04
C GLY A 277 7.73 24.65 -20.90
N ILE A 278 7.19 24.92 -19.71
CA ILE A 278 7.25 24.02 -18.56
C ILE A 278 5.98 23.16 -18.54
N GLY A 279 6.05 21.99 -19.19
CA GLY A 279 4.96 21.03 -19.18
C GLY A 279 5.18 19.90 -20.18
N THR A 280 4.69 18.70 -19.86
CA THR A 280 4.69 17.61 -20.84
C THR A 280 3.80 18.03 -22.00
N ARG A 281 4.37 18.24 -23.19
CA ARG A 281 3.59 18.32 -24.43
C ARG A 281 2.76 17.03 -24.48
N THR A 282 1.46 17.14 -24.20
CA THR A 282 0.56 16.07 -24.59
C THR A 282 0.68 16.04 -26.11
N HIS A 283 1.27 14.98 -26.64
CA HIS A 283 1.20 14.74 -28.07
C HIS A 283 -0.28 14.53 -28.37
N ASP A 284 -0.95 15.62 -28.76
CA ASP A 284 -2.30 15.57 -29.27
C ASP A 284 -2.25 14.63 -30.48
N ARG A 285 -2.93 13.49 -30.32
CA ARG A 285 -3.22 12.52 -31.36
C ARG A 285 -4.71 12.58 -31.65
#